data_AF-A0A510JNK1-F1
#
_entry.id   AF-A0A510JNK1-F1
#
_cell.length_a   1.000
_cell.length_b   1.000
_cell.length_c   1.000
_cell.angle_alpha   90.00
_cell.angle_beta   90.00
_cell.angle_gamma   90.00
#
_symmetry.space_group_name_H-M   'P 1'
#
loop_
_entity.id
_entity.type
_entity.pdbx_description
1 polymer ?
#
loop_
_entity_poly.entity_id
_entity_poly.type
_entity_poly.pdbx_seq_one_letter_code
_entity_poly.pdbx_strand_id
1 'polypeptide(L)'
;MYHNVKKGDILLIPRLPDWGSVAIVEATEDWDKAYGFEIDDEKKDYGHIFPAKYKGCFNRHGKDVSGNIQSTLKARNRFWNISRFSEDIEKIMGNLEGNRESTSVIENIKNIVSEQVKSSFDLKRFSEKVIDEYNRKFTASQWEEVIKNILEKIYPGYEIERIGGSKEEKHGTDILVTISGLSNLEKYNIAMQVKNYNDVISDNNIDNIIKQINKAEEYVWENNGKLIDKILVITSAKKEENPKLIEECKKENIKVIFSEELEKLILRSIIESIDLKEIFDEMLQE
;
A
#
# COMPACT_ATOMS: atom_id res chain seq x y z
N MET A 1 5.45 -20.17 -10.98
CA MET A 1 6.55 -19.23 -11.29
C MET A 1 7.64 -19.95 -12.09
N TYR A 2 8.23 -21.02 -11.55
CA TYR A 2 9.36 -21.76 -12.16
C TYR A 2 9.16 -22.37 -13.55
N HIS A 3 7.95 -22.45 -14.10
CA HIS A 3 7.68 -23.08 -15.41
C HIS A 3 7.01 -22.13 -16.41
N ASN A 4 6.88 -20.84 -16.05
CA ASN A 4 6.03 -19.91 -16.79
C ASN A 4 6.77 -19.18 -17.92
N VAL A 5 8.10 -19.20 -17.93
CA VAL A 5 8.93 -18.54 -18.94
C VAL A 5 9.92 -19.54 -19.51
N LYS A 6 9.91 -19.67 -20.83
CA LYS A 6 10.79 -20.54 -21.62
C LYS A 6 11.70 -19.71 -22.50
N LYS A 7 12.82 -20.31 -22.90
CA LYS A 7 13.73 -19.72 -23.87
C LYS A 7 12.98 -19.35 -25.16
N GLY A 8 13.13 -18.10 -25.60
CA GLY A 8 12.46 -17.53 -26.77
C GLY A 8 11.14 -16.80 -26.44
N ASP A 9 10.63 -16.89 -25.22
CA ASP A 9 9.43 -16.13 -24.83
C ASP A 9 9.70 -14.63 -24.87
N ILE A 10 8.71 -13.88 -25.38
CA ILE A 10 8.71 -12.43 -25.35
C ILE A 10 8.10 -11.95 -24.04
N LEU A 11 8.89 -11.19 -23.29
CA LEU A 11 8.50 -10.60 -22.02
C LEU A 11 8.30 -9.10 -22.20
N LEU A 12 7.21 -8.61 -21.63
CA LEU A 12 6.93 -7.18 -21.54
C LEU A 12 7.21 -6.73 -20.11
N ILE A 13 8.08 -5.75 -19.97
CA ILE A 13 8.44 -5.16 -18.67
C ILE A 13 7.91 -3.73 -18.67
N PRO A 14 6.77 -3.48 -18.01
CA PRO A 14 6.25 -2.12 -17.86
C PRO A 14 7.25 -1.22 -17.13
N ARG A 15 7.21 0.07 -17.45
CA ARG A 15 7.99 1.14 -16.81
C ARG A 15 9.49 1.03 -16.95
N LEU A 16 9.94 0.58 -18.11
CA LEU A 16 11.36 0.47 -18.44
C LEU A 16 11.58 0.97 -19.88
N PRO A 17 12.46 1.97 -20.12
CA PRO A 17 13.34 2.63 -19.14
C PRO A 17 12.68 3.70 -18.26
N ASP A 18 11.49 4.17 -18.63
CA ASP A 18 10.78 5.27 -17.99
C ASP A 18 9.30 4.93 -17.71
N TRP A 19 8.56 5.82 -17.07
CA TRP A 19 7.19 5.57 -16.61
C TRP A 19 6.19 5.26 -17.74
N GLY A 20 6.38 5.89 -18.89
CA GLY A 20 5.51 5.70 -20.06
C GLY A 20 5.88 4.48 -20.88
N SER A 21 7.12 4.00 -20.76
CA SER A 21 7.68 2.96 -21.61
C SER A 21 7.44 1.54 -21.10
N VAL A 22 7.39 0.60 -22.05
CA VAL A 22 7.35 -0.85 -21.82
C VAL A 22 8.50 -1.45 -22.60
N ALA A 23 9.44 -2.08 -21.90
CA ALA A 23 10.53 -2.80 -22.53
C ALA A 23 10.05 -4.14 -23.06
N ILE A 24 10.55 -4.52 -24.23
CA ILE A 24 10.38 -5.83 -24.83
C ILE A 24 11.72 -6.54 -24.75
N VAL A 25 11.72 -7.70 -24.12
CA VAL A 25 12.89 -8.57 -24.02
C VAL A 25 12.53 -10.00 -24.43
N GLU A 26 13.50 -10.72 -24.96
CA GLU A 26 13.37 -12.15 -25.26
C GLU A 26 14.13 -12.96 -24.21
N ALA A 27 13.47 -13.91 -23.57
CA ALA A 27 14.10 -14.84 -22.64
C ALA A 27 15.20 -15.65 -23.34
N THR A 28 16.45 -15.57 -22.86
CA THR A 28 17.56 -16.30 -23.51
C THR A 28 17.72 -17.72 -22.99
N GLU A 29 17.10 -18.05 -21.86
CA GLU A 29 17.14 -19.36 -21.20
C GLU A 29 15.79 -19.67 -20.55
N ASP A 30 15.58 -20.92 -20.14
CA ASP A 30 14.42 -21.30 -19.33
C ASP A 30 14.56 -20.75 -17.90
N TRP A 31 13.45 -20.27 -17.32
CA TRP A 31 13.47 -19.66 -15.98
C TRP A 31 14.02 -20.58 -14.88
N ASP A 32 13.67 -21.87 -14.91
CA ASP A 32 14.13 -22.86 -13.95
C ASP A 32 15.64 -23.13 -14.00
N LYS A 33 16.31 -22.77 -15.10
CA LYS A 33 17.75 -23.00 -15.29
C LYS A 33 18.61 -21.80 -14.99
N ALA A 34 18.13 -20.60 -15.34
CA ALA A 34 18.97 -19.40 -15.38
C ALA A 34 18.55 -18.31 -14.40
N TYR A 35 17.45 -18.50 -13.66
CA TYR A 35 17.10 -17.62 -12.57
C TYR A 35 18.18 -17.65 -11.49
N GLY A 36 18.65 -16.47 -11.11
CA GLY A 36 19.63 -16.25 -10.05
C GLY A 36 19.14 -15.25 -9.03
N PHE A 37 19.87 -15.15 -7.93
CA PHE A 37 19.74 -14.08 -6.95
C PHE A 37 21.14 -13.62 -6.60
N GLU A 38 21.42 -12.34 -6.80
CA GLU A 38 22.71 -11.73 -6.48
C GLU A 38 22.47 -10.34 -5.91
N ILE A 39 23.13 -10.06 -4.78
CA ILE A 39 23.09 -8.75 -4.14
C ILE A 39 24.33 -8.00 -4.62
N ASP A 40 24.13 -6.88 -5.30
CA ASP A 40 25.21 -5.97 -5.69
C ASP A 40 25.51 -5.01 -4.53
N ASP A 41 26.75 -5.07 -4.02
CA ASP A 41 27.20 -4.29 -2.86
C ASP A 41 27.31 -2.77 -3.13
N GLU A 42 27.48 -2.36 -4.39
CA GLU A 42 27.59 -0.94 -4.78
C GLU A 42 26.22 -0.31 -5.07
N LYS A 43 25.35 -1.03 -5.77
CA LYS A 43 24.01 -0.57 -6.15
C LYS A 43 22.92 -0.95 -5.16
N LYS A 44 23.28 -1.74 -4.14
CA LYS A 44 22.39 -2.21 -3.06
C LYS A 44 21.07 -2.75 -3.58
N ASP A 45 21.20 -3.87 -4.31
CA ASP A 45 20.13 -4.81 -4.73
C ASP A 45 19.87 -4.83 -6.25
N TYR A 46 20.38 -5.85 -6.94
CA TYR A 46 19.76 -6.32 -8.20
C TYR A 46 18.76 -7.45 -7.94
N GLY A 47 18.63 -7.93 -6.70
CA GLY A 47 17.71 -8.96 -6.30
C GLY A 47 17.70 -10.16 -7.26
N HIS A 48 16.51 -10.50 -7.72
CA HIS A 48 16.22 -11.60 -8.62
C HIS A 48 16.66 -11.30 -10.06
N ILE A 49 17.56 -12.14 -10.60
CA ILE A 49 18.16 -11.95 -11.92
C ILE A 49 17.66 -13.03 -12.88
N PHE A 50 17.37 -12.62 -14.12
CA PHE A 50 17.03 -13.55 -15.20
C PHE A 50 17.59 -13.04 -16.53
N PRO A 51 18.31 -13.86 -17.31
CA PRO A 51 18.94 -13.40 -18.54
C PRO A 51 17.92 -13.25 -19.67
N ALA A 52 17.94 -12.07 -20.29
CA ALA A 52 17.08 -11.74 -21.41
C ALA A 52 17.81 -10.83 -22.42
N LYS A 53 17.41 -10.91 -23.68
CA LYS A 53 17.92 -10.08 -24.77
C LYS A 53 16.95 -8.93 -25.01
N TYR A 54 17.41 -7.71 -24.79
CA TYR A 54 16.62 -6.50 -25.10
C TYR A 54 16.32 -6.39 -26.59
N LYS A 55 15.06 -6.09 -26.93
CA LYS A 55 14.57 -5.92 -28.30
C LYS A 55 14.17 -4.49 -28.62
N GLY A 56 13.81 -3.72 -27.61
CA GLY A 56 13.37 -2.33 -27.75
C GLY A 56 12.35 -1.97 -26.67
N CYS A 57 11.76 -0.79 -26.79
CA CYS A 57 10.64 -0.38 -25.96
C CYS A 57 9.61 0.38 -26.78
N PHE A 58 8.39 0.45 -26.26
CA PHE A 58 7.29 1.24 -26.79
C PHE A 58 6.59 1.98 -25.65
N ASN A 59 5.96 3.10 -25.94
CA ASN A 59 5.11 3.80 -24.99
C ASN A 59 3.80 3.04 -24.80
N ARG A 60 3.38 2.85 -23.56
CA ARG A 60 2.10 2.23 -23.21
C ARG A 60 0.90 2.84 -23.95
N HIS A 61 0.97 4.12 -24.26
CA HIS A 61 -0.05 4.87 -24.99
C HIS A 61 0.39 5.19 -26.43
N GLY A 62 1.26 4.36 -26.98
CA GLY A 62 1.69 4.40 -28.36
C GLY A 62 0.54 4.10 -29.33
N LYS A 63 0.71 4.52 -30.57
CA LYS A 63 -0.31 4.50 -31.62
C LYS A 63 -0.94 3.13 -31.87
N ASP A 64 -0.14 2.08 -31.85
CA ASP A 64 -0.55 0.69 -32.13
C ASP A 64 -0.92 -0.08 -30.85
N VAL A 65 -0.85 0.55 -29.67
CA VAL A 65 -1.12 -0.10 -28.39
C VAL A 65 -2.62 -0.05 -28.07
N SER A 66 -3.27 -1.21 -28.16
CA SER A 66 -4.70 -1.35 -27.87
C SER A 66 -5.03 -1.09 -26.40
N GLY A 67 -6.27 -0.67 -26.13
CA GLY A 67 -6.77 -0.50 -24.75
C GLY A 67 -6.70 -1.79 -23.92
N ASN A 68 -6.79 -2.95 -24.57
CA ASN A 68 -6.66 -4.25 -23.90
C ASN A 68 -5.22 -4.50 -23.41
N ILE A 69 -4.21 -4.14 -24.21
CA ILE A 69 -2.80 -4.20 -23.79
C ILE A 69 -2.56 -3.18 -22.68
N GLN A 70 -3.06 -1.95 -22.84
CA GLN A 70 -2.93 -0.92 -21.80
C GLN A 70 -3.50 -1.37 -20.46
N SER A 71 -4.69 -1.95 -20.44
CA SER A 71 -5.32 -2.49 -19.24
C SER A 71 -4.52 -3.67 -18.65
N THR A 72 -4.00 -4.54 -19.52
CA THR A 72 -3.22 -5.70 -19.10
C THR A 72 -1.89 -5.29 -18.43
N LEU A 73 -1.20 -4.28 -18.96
CA LEU A 73 0.04 -3.73 -18.38
C LEU A 73 -0.16 -3.05 -17.01
N LYS A 74 -1.41 -2.91 -16.54
CA LYS A 74 -1.79 -2.34 -15.22
C LYS A 74 -1.88 -3.45 -14.16
N ALA A 75 -1.85 -4.71 -14.58
CA ALA A 75 -1.96 -5.85 -13.68
C ALA A 75 -0.74 -5.93 -12.75
N ARG A 76 -1.01 -6.09 -11.44
CA ARG A 76 0.01 -6.08 -10.37
C ARG A 76 0.62 -7.46 -10.08
N ASN A 77 0.44 -8.44 -10.97
CA ASN A 77 1.01 -9.77 -10.77
C ASN A 77 2.48 -9.79 -11.20
N ARG A 78 3.34 -10.58 -10.52
CA ARG A 78 4.77 -10.64 -10.91
C ARG A 78 5.00 -11.25 -12.29
N PHE A 79 4.19 -12.25 -12.65
CA PHE A 79 4.16 -12.85 -13.99
C PHE A 79 2.73 -13.23 -14.32
N TRP A 80 2.27 -12.89 -15.52
CA TRP A 80 1.01 -13.39 -16.05
C TRP A 80 1.13 -13.58 -17.56
N ASN A 81 0.52 -14.66 -18.06
CA ASN A 81 0.56 -14.98 -19.48
C ASN A 81 -0.42 -14.08 -20.25
N ILE A 82 0.05 -13.52 -21.37
CA ILE A 82 -0.73 -12.66 -22.25
C ILE A 82 -0.70 -13.12 -23.70
N SER A 83 -0.41 -14.39 -23.96
CA SER A 83 -0.23 -14.95 -25.32
C SER A 83 -1.43 -14.71 -26.24
N ARG A 84 -2.63 -14.49 -25.68
CA ARG A 84 -3.83 -14.06 -26.42
C ARG A 84 -3.70 -12.72 -27.15
N PHE A 85 -2.70 -11.90 -26.82
CA PHE A 85 -2.39 -10.63 -27.47
C PHE A 85 -1.13 -10.72 -28.35
N SER A 86 -0.66 -11.93 -28.68
CA SER A 86 0.57 -12.14 -29.46
C SER A 86 0.58 -11.36 -30.77
N GLU A 87 -0.50 -11.42 -31.56
CA GLU A 87 -0.61 -10.66 -32.83
C GLU A 87 -0.47 -9.15 -32.63
N ASP A 88 -1.09 -8.60 -31.58
CA ASP A 88 -0.98 -7.17 -31.26
C ASP A 88 0.45 -6.81 -30.83
N ILE A 89 1.13 -7.68 -30.07
CA ILE A 89 2.52 -7.46 -29.65
C ILE A 89 3.48 -7.54 -30.84
N GLU A 90 3.29 -8.49 -31.75
CA GLU A 90 4.06 -8.59 -33.00
C GLU A 90 3.89 -7.32 -33.86
N LYS A 91 2.67 -6.79 -33.94
CA LYS A 91 2.40 -5.52 -34.62
C LYS A 91 3.17 -4.35 -33.99
N ILE A 92 3.17 -4.24 -32.66
CA ILE A 92 3.93 -3.20 -31.94
C ILE A 92 5.43 -3.36 -32.19
N MET A 93 5.95 -4.60 -32.12
CA MET A 93 7.35 -4.92 -32.41
C MET A 93 7.76 -4.56 -33.83
N GLY A 94 6.85 -4.69 -34.80
CA GLY A 94 7.07 -4.28 -36.19
C GLY A 94 7.19 -2.77 -36.38
N ASN A 95 6.75 -1.95 -35.41
CA ASN A 95 6.77 -0.49 -35.49
C ASN A 95 7.17 0.15 -34.14
N LEU A 96 8.27 -0.31 -33.53
CA LEU A 96 8.69 0.19 -32.21
C LEU A 96 8.94 1.69 -32.18
N GLU A 97 9.62 2.24 -33.20
CA GLU A 97 9.91 3.68 -33.28
C GLU A 97 8.63 4.51 -33.35
N GLY A 98 7.66 4.10 -34.17
CA GLY A 98 6.37 4.78 -34.29
C GLY A 98 5.49 4.65 -33.04
N ASN A 99 5.89 3.81 -32.07
CA ASN A 99 5.22 3.64 -30.79
C ASN A 99 6.03 4.19 -29.61
N ARG A 100 7.18 4.85 -29.83
CA ARG A 100 8.00 5.41 -28.73
C ARG A 100 7.35 6.58 -28.01
N GLU A 101 6.48 7.32 -28.67
CA GLU A 101 5.79 8.47 -28.08
C GLU A 101 4.32 8.14 -27.79
N SER A 102 3.82 8.63 -26.66
CA SER A 102 2.38 8.62 -26.39
C SER A 102 1.69 9.58 -27.34
N THR A 103 0.53 9.17 -27.89
CA THR A 103 -0.32 10.08 -28.66
C THR A 103 -1.13 11.04 -27.78
N SER A 104 -1.07 10.90 -26.45
CA SER A 104 -1.86 11.68 -25.49
C SER A 104 -1.00 12.73 -24.77
N VAL A 105 -1.37 14.00 -24.94
CA VAL A 105 -0.76 15.14 -24.25
C VAL A 105 -0.90 15.02 -22.73
N ILE A 106 -2.08 14.61 -22.24
CA ILE A 106 -2.34 14.45 -20.80
C ILE A 106 -1.44 13.38 -20.21
N GLU A 107 -1.22 12.29 -20.93
CA GLU A 107 -0.35 11.22 -20.46
C GLU A 107 1.12 11.64 -20.47
N ASN A 108 1.54 12.41 -21.47
CA ASN A 108 2.89 12.97 -21.49
C ASN A 108 3.12 13.91 -20.31
N ILE A 109 2.14 14.74 -19.94
CA ILE A 109 2.21 15.57 -18.74
C ILE A 109 2.40 14.69 -17.50
N LYS A 110 1.59 13.63 -17.35
CA LYS A 110 1.71 12.70 -16.22
C LYS A 110 3.07 12.02 -16.16
N ASN A 111 3.59 11.53 -17.29
CA ASN A 111 4.91 10.89 -17.37
C ASN A 111 6.03 11.85 -16.95
N ILE A 112 6.05 13.07 -17.51
CA ILE A 112 7.03 14.10 -17.17
C ILE A 112 6.99 14.40 -15.67
N VAL A 113 5.82 14.65 -15.10
CA VAL A 113 5.69 14.95 -13.67
C VAL A 113 6.14 13.76 -12.81
N SER A 114 5.76 12.54 -13.18
CA SER A 114 6.13 11.31 -12.46
C SER A 114 7.64 11.10 -12.42
N GLU A 115 8.31 11.28 -13.55
CA GLU A 115 9.77 11.17 -13.65
C GLU A 115 10.47 12.20 -12.77
N GLN A 116 10.04 13.47 -12.84
CA GLN A 116 10.65 14.54 -12.03
C GLN A 116 10.43 14.33 -10.53
N VAL A 117 9.26 13.83 -10.12
CA VAL A 117 9.00 13.47 -8.71
C VAL A 117 9.92 12.31 -8.30
N LYS A 118 9.98 11.21 -9.05
CA LYS A 118 10.86 10.08 -8.69
C LYS A 118 12.33 10.46 -8.62
N SER A 119 12.83 11.26 -9.58
CA SER A 119 14.25 11.62 -9.62
C SER A 119 14.67 12.62 -8.54
N SER A 120 13.72 13.43 -8.06
CA SER A 120 14.02 14.60 -7.21
C SER A 120 13.46 14.49 -5.79
N PHE A 121 12.45 13.65 -5.57
CA PHE A 121 11.76 13.51 -4.30
C PHE A 121 12.29 12.34 -3.49
N ASP A 122 13.01 12.66 -2.41
CA ASP A 122 13.46 11.69 -1.42
C ASP A 122 12.30 11.34 -0.48
N LEU A 123 11.49 10.34 -0.88
CA LEU A 123 10.33 9.91 -0.10
C LEU A 123 10.73 9.41 1.28
N LYS A 124 11.87 8.71 1.40
CA LYS A 124 12.33 8.18 2.69
C LYS A 124 12.58 9.31 3.67
N ARG A 125 13.41 10.29 3.27
CA ARG A 125 13.73 11.45 4.10
C ARG A 125 12.51 12.32 4.39
N PHE A 126 11.60 12.45 3.42
CA PHE A 126 10.34 13.14 3.64
C PHE A 126 9.50 12.44 4.71
N SER A 127 9.34 11.12 4.59
CA SER A 127 8.54 10.31 5.50
C SER A 127 9.08 10.38 6.92
N GLU A 128 10.36 10.13 7.12
CA GLU A 128 11.04 10.23 8.42
C GLU A 128 10.77 11.60 9.09
N LYS A 129 10.94 12.70 8.34
CA LYS A 129 10.69 14.04 8.87
C LYS A 129 9.23 14.31 9.22
N VAL A 130 8.29 13.81 8.43
CA VAL A 130 6.85 13.98 8.71
C VAL A 130 6.50 13.26 10.00
N ILE A 131 6.94 12.01 10.15
CA ILE A 131 6.64 11.19 11.33
C ILE A 131 7.28 11.77 12.59
N ASP A 132 8.54 12.19 12.51
CA ASP A 132 9.23 12.87 13.62
C ASP A 132 8.46 14.13 14.07
N GLU A 133 7.97 14.94 13.13
CA GLU A 133 7.20 16.14 13.45
C GLU A 133 5.82 15.81 14.04
N TYR A 134 5.16 14.74 13.60
CA TYR A 134 3.91 14.27 14.20
C TYR A 134 4.14 13.83 15.65
N ASN A 135 5.12 12.97 15.88
CA ASN A 135 5.47 12.47 17.22
C ASN A 135 5.87 13.60 18.18
N ARG A 136 6.54 14.65 17.67
CA ARG A 136 6.94 15.82 18.47
C ARG A 136 5.78 16.76 18.79
N LYS A 137 4.83 16.94 17.87
CA LYS A 137 3.77 17.96 17.98
C LYS A 137 2.51 17.47 18.66
N PHE A 138 2.16 16.19 18.50
CA PHE A 138 0.89 15.66 19.00
C PHE A 138 1.06 14.96 20.35
N THR A 139 0.20 15.32 21.29
CA THR A 139 0.08 14.61 22.58
C THR A 139 -0.70 13.30 22.43
N ALA A 140 -0.66 12.45 23.45
CA ALA A 140 -1.38 11.17 23.46
C ALA A 140 -2.89 11.30 23.14
N SER A 141 -3.57 12.32 23.67
CA SER A 141 -5.00 12.55 23.40
C SER A 141 -5.28 13.15 22.02
N GLN A 142 -4.31 13.82 21.41
CA GLN A 142 -4.45 14.38 20.06
C GLN A 142 -4.29 13.31 18.98
N TRP A 143 -3.61 12.20 19.28
CA TRP A 143 -3.47 11.09 18.35
C TRP A 143 -4.81 10.48 17.91
N GLU A 144 -5.83 10.52 18.77
CA GLU A 144 -7.19 10.10 18.39
C GLU A 144 -7.75 10.95 17.25
N GLU A 145 -7.57 12.27 17.30
CA GLU A 145 -8.01 13.20 16.25
C GLU A 145 -7.18 13.04 14.98
N VAL A 146 -5.88 12.79 15.12
CA VAL A 146 -4.98 12.52 14.00
C VAL A 146 -5.42 11.25 13.26
N ILE A 147 -5.64 10.15 13.98
CA ILE A 147 -6.08 8.87 13.41
C ILE A 147 -7.45 9.01 12.75
N LYS A 148 -8.39 9.72 13.39
CA LYS A 148 -9.69 10.04 12.78
C LYS A 148 -9.51 10.74 11.43
N ASN A 149 -8.71 11.81 11.37
CA ASN A 149 -8.50 12.56 10.13
C ASN A 149 -7.84 11.72 9.02
N ILE A 150 -6.89 10.86 9.39
CA ILE A 150 -6.22 9.92 8.48
C ILE A 150 -7.25 8.95 7.88
N LEU A 151 -8.08 8.34 8.74
CA LEU A 151 -9.07 7.36 8.30
C LEU A 151 -10.15 8.00 7.43
N GLU A 152 -10.62 9.21 7.73
CA GLU A 152 -11.62 9.93 6.92
C GLU A 152 -11.13 10.18 5.49
N LYS A 153 -9.84 10.46 5.32
CA LYS A 153 -9.22 10.66 4.01
C LYS A 153 -9.06 9.37 3.23
N ILE A 154 -8.64 8.30 3.88
CA ILE A 154 -8.38 7.00 3.22
C ILE A 154 -9.70 6.25 2.95
N TYR A 155 -10.70 6.45 3.81
CA TYR A 155 -11.99 5.76 3.76
C TYR A 155 -13.16 6.76 3.83
N PRO A 156 -13.36 7.61 2.80
CA PRO A 156 -14.37 8.66 2.81
C PRO A 156 -15.82 8.16 2.88
N GLY A 157 -16.04 6.85 2.66
CA GLY A 157 -17.36 6.22 2.79
C GLY A 157 -17.68 5.66 4.18
N TYR A 158 -16.75 5.76 5.13
CA TYR A 158 -16.95 5.26 6.51
C TYR A 158 -17.29 6.43 7.43
N GLU A 159 -18.20 6.21 8.39
CA GLU A 159 -18.48 7.19 9.44
C GLU A 159 -17.46 6.97 10.57
N ILE A 160 -16.60 7.94 10.85
CA ILE A 160 -15.52 7.81 11.84
C ILE A 160 -15.74 8.79 12.96
N GLU A 161 -15.98 8.29 14.16
CA GLU A 161 -16.32 9.10 15.32
C GLU A 161 -15.29 8.91 16.43
N ARG A 162 -14.85 10.03 17.01
CA ARG A 162 -14.08 10.02 18.26
C ARG A 162 -15.05 9.98 19.43
N ILE A 163 -15.06 8.88 20.16
CA ILE A 163 -15.98 8.62 21.28
C ILE A 163 -15.26 8.47 22.63
N GLY A 164 -13.93 8.65 22.65
CA GLY A 164 -13.12 8.69 23.87
C GLY A 164 -13.56 9.76 24.88
N GLY A 165 -13.20 9.57 26.16
CA GLY A 165 -13.58 10.46 27.26
C GLY A 165 -14.56 9.83 28.26
N SER A 166 -15.54 10.58 28.76
CA SER A 166 -16.37 10.13 29.90
C SER A 166 -17.25 8.89 29.63
N LYS A 167 -17.55 8.60 28.37
CA LYS A 167 -18.25 7.36 27.97
C LYS A 167 -17.29 6.18 27.75
N GLU A 168 -15.99 6.43 27.57
CA GLU A 168 -14.96 5.40 27.34
C GLU A 168 -14.86 4.40 28.49
N GLU A 169 -15.15 4.80 29.72
CA GLU A 169 -15.21 3.85 30.84
C GLU A 169 -16.21 2.71 30.61
N LYS A 170 -17.26 2.95 29.81
CA LYS A 170 -18.34 2.00 29.52
C LYS A 170 -18.06 1.12 28.30
N HIS A 171 -17.56 1.70 27.21
CA HIS A 171 -17.35 0.97 25.93
C HIS A 171 -15.87 0.70 25.60
N GLY A 172 -14.93 1.33 26.31
CA GLY A 172 -13.48 1.11 26.18
C GLY A 172 -12.94 1.32 24.78
N THR A 173 -13.46 2.33 24.08
CA THR A 173 -13.14 2.60 22.67
C THR A 173 -12.87 4.09 22.52
N ASP A 174 -11.79 4.46 21.84
CA ASP A 174 -11.45 5.87 21.57
C ASP A 174 -12.08 6.35 20.26
N ILE A 175 -12.06 5.49 19.24
CA ILE A 175 -12.58 5.76 17.90
C ILE A 175 -13.51 4.62 17.47
N LEU A 176 -14.70 4.97 17.01
CA LEU A 176 -15.65 4.06 16.39
C LEU A 176 -15.66 4.29 14.89
N VAL A 177 -15.38 3.25 14.11
CA VAL A 177 -15.55 3.27 12.66
C VAL A 177 -16.81 2.51 12.31
N THR A 178 -17.75 3.17 11.65
CA THR A 178 -19.01 2.59 11.19
C THR A 178 -18.98 2.43 9.68
N ILE A 179 -19.26 1.21 9.23
CA ILE A 179 -19.35 0.84 7.82
C ILE A 179 -20.81 0.50 7.53
N SER A 180 -21.38 1.16 6.53
CA SER A 180 -22.72 0.83 6.03
C SER A 180 -22.69 -0.49 5.24
N GLY A 181 -23.64 -1.38 5.53
CA GLY A 181 -23.83 -2.62 4.80
C GLY A 181 -24.42 -2.41 3.40
N LEU A 182 -24.78 -3.51 2.74
CA LEU A 182 -25.44 -3.49 1.42
C LEU A 182 -26.81 -2.76 1.48
N SER A 183 -27.46 -2.80 2.65
CA SER A 183 -28.57 -1.93 2.97
C SER A 183 -28.08 -0.82 3.89
N ASN A 184 -28.56 0.40 3.69
CA ASN A 184 -28.27 1.54 4.57
C ASN A 184 -28.81 1.36 6.01
N LEU A 185 -29.51 0.25 6.28
CA LEU A 185 -30.06 -0.10 7.59
C LEU A 185 -29.10 -0.97 8.40
N GLU A 186 -28.20 -1.70 7.75
CA GLU A 186 -27.18 -2.49 8.42
C GLU A 186 -25.94 -1.63 8.66
N LYS A 187 -25.51 -1.57 9.91
CA LYS A 187 -24.28 -0.88 10.32
C LYS A 187 -23.33 -1.90 10.94
N TYR A 188 -22.06 -1.82 10.57
CA TYR A 188 -20.98 -2.63 11.12
C TYR A 188 -19.96 -1.73 11.79
N ASN A 189 -19.63 -2.05 13.04
CA ASN A 189 -18.78 -1.25 13.88
C ASN A 189 -17.40 -1.89 14.02
N ILE A 190 -16.36 -1.08 13.96
CA ILE A 190 -15.00 -1.44 14.36
C ILE A 190 -14.64 -0.55 15.54
N ALA A 191 -14.35 -1.17 16.68
CA ALA A 191 -13.90 -0.47 17.86
C ALA A 191 -12.38 -0.30 17.81
N MET A 192 -11.89 0.92 17.97
CA MET A 192 -10.46 1.21 18.00
C MET A 192 -10.04 1.83 19.34
N GLN A 193 -8.96 1.31 19.92
CA GLN A 193 -8.27 1.91 21.06
C GLN A 193 -6.90 2.42 20.61
N VAL A 194 -6.53 3.62 21.02
CA VAL A 194 -5.27 4.29 20.69
C VAL A 194 -4.41 4.36 21.95
N LYS A 195 -3.15 3.93 21.86
CA LYS A 195 -2.19 4.03 22.97
C LYS A 195 -0.85 4.56 22.47
N ASN A 196 -0.33 5.56 23.18
CA ASN A 196 0.96 6.16 22.90
C ASN A 196 2.05 5.59 23.84
N TYR A 197 2.47 4.36 23.57
CA TYR A 197 3.63 3.75 24.21
C TYR A 197 4.84 3.90 23.30
N ASN A 198 6.00 4.23 23.87
CA ASN A 198 7.26 4.39 23.14
C ASN A 198 8.18 3.17 23.21
N ASP A 199 8.04 2.36 24.26
CA ASP A 199 8.92 1.23 24.57
C ASP A 199 8.11 -0.07 24.70
N VAL A 200 8.78 -1.14 25.16
CA VAL A 200 8.17 -2.44 25.48
C VAL A 200 7.03 -2.26 26.49
N ILE A 201 5.85 -2.76 26.13
CA ILE A 201 4.65 -2.69 26.96
C ILE A 201 4.68 -3.79 28.02
N SER A 202 4.54 -3.40 29.29
CA SER A 202 4.52 -4.33 30.41
C SER A 202 3.26 -5.20 30.46
N ASP A 203 3.36 -6.39 31.04
CA ASP A 203 2.26 -7.35 31.19
C ASP A 203 0.98 -6.72 31.78
N ASN A 204 1.12 -5.98 32.89
CA ASN A 204 -0.01 -5.30 33.51
C ASN A 204 -0.69 -4.29 32.57
N ASN A 205 0.08 -3.63 31.70
CA ASN A 205 -0.48 -2.71 30.72
C ASN A 205 -1.18 -3.46 29.59
N ILE A 206 -0.62 -4.59 29.13
CA ILE A 206 -1.25 -5.45 28.12
C ILE A 206 -2.64 -5.90 28.61
N ASP A 207 -2.71 -6.45 29.83
CA ASP A 207 -3.97 -6.91 30.43
C ASP A 207 -5.01 -5.79 30.54
N ASN A 208 -4.57 -4.59 30.95
CA ASN A 208 -5.44 -3.42 31.05
C ASN A 208 -5.97 -2.95 29.70
N ILE A 209 -5.14 -2.94 28.65
CA ILE A 209 -5.53 -2.55 27.29
C ILE A 209 -6.55 -3.52 26.73
N ILE A 210 -6.30 -4.83 26.84
CA ILE A 210 -7.19 -5.89 26.37
C ILE A 210 -8.53 -5.80 27.10
N LYS A 211 -8.50 -5.71 28.43
CA LYS A 211 -9.72 -5.56 29.24
C LYS A 211 -10.52 -4.32 28.86
N GLN A 212 -9.83 -3.23 28.50
CA GLN A 212 -10.49 -2.01 28.07
C GLN A 212 -11.22 -2.22 26.73
N ILE A 213 -10.53 -2.61 25.66
CA ILE A 213 -11.14 -2.73 24.34
C ILE A 213 -12.21 -3.85 24.25
N ASN A 214 -12.09 -4.90 25.08
CA ASN A 214 -13.09 -5.97 25.15
C ASN A 214 -14.46 -5.50 25.67
N LYS A 215 -14.53 -4.36 26.38
CA LYS A 215 -15.83 -3.77 26.76
C LYS A 215 -16.73 -3.46 25.56
N ALA A 216 -16.14 -3.25 24.39
CA ALA A 216 -16.86 -3.00 23.15
C ALA A 216 -17.79 -4.16 22.75
N GLU A 217 -17.47 -5.40 23.14
CA GLU A 217 -18.24 -6.59 22.75
C GLU A 217 -19.60 -6.67 23.45
N GLU A 218 -19.65 -6.26 24.71
CA GLU A 218 -20.87 -6.26 25.52
C GLU A 218 -21.67 -4.95 25.39
N TYR A 219 -21.10 -3.94 24.73
CA TYR A 219 -21.71 -2.63 24.62
C TYR A 219 -22.79 -2.57 23.53
N VAL A 220 -23.95 -2.03 23.89
CA VAL A 220 -25.04 -1.76 22.94
C VAL A 220 -24.82 -0.40 22.29
N TRP A 221 -24.38 -0.42 21.04
CA TRP A 221 -24.06 0.78 20.27
C TRP A 221 -25.31 1.59 19.90
N GLU A 222 -25.25 2.92 20.06
CA GLU A 222 -26.37 3.84 19.77
C GLU A 222 -26.83 3.77 18.30
N ASN A 223 -25.92 3.41 17.38
CA ASN A 223 -26.20 3.25 15.97
C ASN A 223 -26.82 1.88 15.59
N ASN A 224 -27.12 1.01 16.57
CA ASN A 224 -27.54 -0.39 16.40
C ASN A 224 -26.59 -1.24 15.54
N GLY A 225 -25.35 -0.79 15.36
CA GLY A 225 -24.36 -1.47 14.56
C GLY A 225 -23.79 -2.70 15.24
N LYS A 226 -23.51 -3.74 14.44
CA LYS A 226 -22.86 -4.96 14.92
C LYS A 226 -21.36 -4.75 14.99
N LEU A 227 -20.75 -4.97 16.16
CA LEU A 227 -19.29 -5.01 16.27
C LEU A 227 -18.73 -6.18 15.44
N ILE A 228 -17.81 -5.89 14.52
CA ILE A 228 -17.18 -6.89 13.64
C ILE A 228 -15.69 -7.03 13.86
N ASP A 229 -15.03 -6.03 14.45
CA ASP A 229 -13.58 -6.04 14.66
C ASP A 229 -13.16 -5.11 15.81
N LYS A 230 -12.00 -5.39 16.38
CA LYS A 230 -11.35 -4.60 17.43
C LYS A 230 -9.92 -4.32 17.01
N ILE A 231 -9.52 -3.05 17.01
CA ILE A 231 -8.18 -2.63 16.61
C ILE A 231 -7.50 -1.85 17.74
N LEU A 232 -6.32 -2.28 18.12
CA LEU A 232 -5.40 -1.52 18.96
C LEU A 232 -4.40 -0.79 18.08
N VAL A 233 -4.31 0.53 18.22
CA VAL A 233 -3.30 1.36 17.54
C VAL A 233 -2.25 1.78 18.55
N ILE A 234 -1.01 1.38 18.31
CA ILE A 234 0.18 1.78 19.06
C ILE A 234 0.95 2.81 18.23
N THR A 235 1.04 4.04 18.72
CA THR A 235 1.51 5.17 17.87
C THR A 235 3.02 5.18 17.65
N SER A 236 3.81 4.69 18.62
CA SER A 236 5.27 4.89 18.61
C SER A 236 6.07 3.59 18.75
N ALA A 237 5.70 2.70 19.69
CA ALA A 237 6.42 1.46 19.92
C ALA A 237 6.41 0.54 18.69
N LYS A 238 7.49 -0.23 18.54
CA LYS A 238 7.71 -1.09 17.38
C LYS A 238 7.15 -2.49 17.59
N LYS A 239 6.75 -3.11 16.48
CA LYS A 239 6.20 -4.47 16.48
C LYS A 239 7.18 -5.52 16.99
N GLU A 240 8.44 -5.43 16.57
CA GLU A 240 9.50 -6.41 16.86
C GLU A 240 9.84 -6.49 18.35
N GLU A 241 9.67 -5.38 19.07
CA GLU A 241 9.96 -5.26 20.51
C GLU A 241 8.79 -5.73 21.39
N ASN A 242 7.61 -5.95 20.81
CA ASN A 242 6.37 -6.25 21.53
C ASN A 242 5.68 -7.56 21.11
N PRO A 243 6.41 -8.70 21.01
CA PRO A 243 5.83 -9.96 20.55
C PRO A 243 4.71 -10.49 21.47
N LYS A 244 4.82 -10.22 22.78
CA LYS A 244 3.82 -10.66 23.77
C LYS A 244 2.47 -9.96 23.59
N LEU A 245 2.47 -8.64 23.33
CA LEU A 245 1.24 -7.90 23.04
C LEU A 245 0.51 -8.51 21.84
N ILE A 246 1.26 -8.86 20.80
CA ILE A 246 0.70 -9.47 19.58
C ILE A 246 0.05 -10.81 19.91
N GLU A 247 0.71 -11.64 20.72
CA GLU A 247 0.18 -12.94 21.11
C GLU A 247 -1.11 -12.82 21.92
N GLU A 248 -1.13 -11.95 22.94
CA GLU A 248 -2.30 -11.76 23.79
C GLU A 248 -3.46 -11.11 23.05
N CYS A 249 -3.21 -10.05 22.26
CA CYS A 249 -4.24 -9.45 21.42
C CYS A 249 -4.83 -10.46 20.41
N LYS A 250 -4.01 -11.36 19.85
CA LYS A 250 -4.49 -12.38 18.92
C LYS A 250 -5.43 -13.40 19.59
N LYS A 251 -5.19 -13.78 20.85
CA LYS A 251 -6.08 -14.67 21.62
C LYS A 251 -7.47 -14.07 21.77
N GLU A 252 -7.54 -12.74 21.84
CA GLU A 252 -8.76 -11.96 22.07
C GLU A 252 -9.36 -11.38 20.77
N ASN A 253 -8.89 -11.82 19.60
CA ASN A 253 -9.29 -11.32 18.29
C ASN A 253 -9.16 -9.78 18.14
N ILE A 254 -8.10 -9.22 18.70
CA ILE A 254 -7.74 -7.80 18.56
C ILE A 254 -6.61 -7.68 17.54
N LYS A 255 -6.81 -6.90 16.48
CA LYS A 255 -5.74 -6.54 15.54
C LYS A 255 -4.89 -5.41 16.12
N VAL A 256 -3.58 -5.46 15.90
CA VAL A 256 -2.66 -4.43 16.40
C VAL A 256 -1.98 -3.73 15.22
N ILE A 257 -2.10 -2.40 15.19
CA ILE A 257 -1.38 -1.52 14.27
C ILE A 257 -0.26 -0.86 15.08
N PHE A 258 1.00 -1.15 14.73
CA PHE A 258 2.18 -0.50 15.34
C PHE A 258 2.60 0.74 14.54
N SER A 259 3.62 1.44 15.03
CA SER A 259 4.14 2.67 14.43
C SER A 259 4.45 2.48 12.95
N GLU A 260 5.12 1.41 12.55
CA GLU A 260 5.51 1.19 11.15
C GLU A 260 4.30 1.06 10.20
N GLU A 261 3.20 0.50 10.70
CA GLU A 261 1.94 0.40 9.94
C GLU A 261 1.16 1.73 9.97
N LEU A 262 1.19 2.45 11.10
CA LEU A 262 0.60 3.78 11.24
C LEU A 262 1.28 4.82 10.35
N GLU A 263 2.61 4.79 10.23
CA GLU A 263 3.39 5.65 9.34
C GLU A 263 2.92 5.52 7.90
N LYS A 264 2.68 4.28 7.44
CA LYS A 264 2.15 4.02 6.10
C LYS A 264 0.75 4.60 5.92
N LEU A 265 -0.10 4.54 6.94
CA LEU A 265 -1.42 5.17 6.90
C LEU A 265 -1.32 6.70 6.84
N ILE A 266 -0.43 7.32 7.62
CA ILE A 266 -0.17 8.76 7.58
C ILE A 266 0.23 9.18 6.17
N LEU A 267 1.24 8.52 5.59
CA LEU A 267 1.72 8.83 4.25
C LEU A 267 0.64 8.64 3.20
N ARG A 268 -0.11 7.53 3.28
CA ARG A 268 -1.24 7.28 2.37
C ARG A 268 -2.29 8.40 2.47
N SER A 269 -2.65 8.86 3.66
CA SER A 269 -3.61 9.96 3.81
C SER A 269 -3.13 11.29 3.20
N ILE A 270 -1.82 11.56 3.25
CA ILE A 270 -1.19 12.73 2.61
C ILE A 270 -1.28 12.59 1.10
N ILE A 271 -1.00 11.40 0.57
CA ILE A 271 -1.04 11.09 -0.85
C ILE A 271 -2.46 11.20 -1.42
N GLU A 272 -3.47 10.69 -0.71
CA GLU A 272 -4.89 10.85 -1.08
C GLU A 272 -5.32 12.32 -1.12
N SER A 273 -4.57 13.21 -0.45
CA SER A 273 -4.81 14.66 -0.46
C SER A 273 -4.13 15.38 -1.64
N ILE A 274 -3.36 14.68 -2.48
CA ILE A 274 -2.57 15.25 -3.58
C ILE A 274 -2.97 14.57 -4.90
N ASP A 275 -3.08 15.34 -5.99
CA ASP A 275 -3.41 14.85 -7.35
C ASP A 275 -2.25 14.09 -8.04
N LEU A 276 -1.48 13.33 -7.26
CA LEU A 276 -0.31 12.54 -7.67
C LEU A 276 -0.34 11.13 -7.05
N LYS A 277 -1.52 10.68 -6.62
CA LYS A 277 -1.71 9.42 -5.89
C LYS A 277 -1.01 8.21 -6.50
N GLU A 278 -1.17 8.01 -7.80
CA GLU A 278 -0.58 6.86 -8.52
C GLU A 278 0.96 6.83 -8.46
N ILE A 279 1.61 7.99 -8.37
CA ILE A 279 3.07 8.10 -8.32
C ILE A 279 3.58 7.73 -6.93
N PHE A 280 2.96 8.30 -5.90
CA PHE A 280 3.38 8.08 -4.52
C PHE A 280 3.01 6.69 -3.98
N ASP A 281 1.87 6.12 -4.38
CA ASP A 281 1.47 4.75 -4.00
C ASP A 281 2.52 3.70 -4.39
N GLU A 282 3.34 3.98 -5.42
CA GLU A 282 4.39 3.09 -5.89
C GLU A 282 5.74 3.36 -5.24
N MET A 283 6.08 4.62 -4.98
CA MET A 283 7.26 4.95 -4.19
C MET A 283 7.18 4.36 -2.77
N LEU A 284 5.97 4.14 -2.23
CA LEU A 284 5.75 3.46 -0.94
C LEU A 284 5.89 1.93 -0.99
N GLN A 285 5.92 1.33 -2.18
CA GLN A 285 6.05 -0.13 -2.36
C GLN A 285 7.49 -0.58 -2.63
N GLU A 286 8.36 0.36 -3.03
CA GLU A 286 9.83 0.21 -3.08
C GLU A 286 10.42 0.25 -1.66
#